data_AF-A0A1V5C8S3-F1
#
_entry.id   AF-A0A1V5C8S3-F1
#
_cell.length_a   1.000
_cell.length_b   1.000
_cell.length_c   1.000
_cell.angle_alpha   90.00
_cell.angle_beta   90.00
_cell.angle_gamma   90.00
#
_symmetry.space_group_name_H-M   'P 1'
#
loop_
_entity.id
_entity.type
_entity.pdbx_description
1 polymer ?
#
loop_
_entity_poly.entity_id
_entity_poly.type
_entity_poly.pdbx_seq_one_letter_code
_entity_poly.pdbx_strand_id
1 'polypeptide(L)'
;MEANEQIRLRISEEIERIMENRGIRREDVQAAIHHGETTGEKFIKRFSGRSLTSFRPGRVTYWVEYSRVDDEYHVHTAYSHRMEMKRGPDG
;
A
#
# COMPACT_ATOMS: atom_id res chain seq x y z
N MET A 1 4.25 15.35 11.10
CA MET A 1 5.35 14.37 10.96
C MET A 1 5.38 14.00 9.50
N GLU A 2 6.19 14.69 8.71
CA GLU A 2 6.28 14.51 7.26
C GLU A 2 7.75 14.36 6.87
N ALA A 3 8.41 13.37 7.45
CA ALA A 3 9.67 12.87 6.92
C ALA A 3 9.31 11.79 5.91
N ASN A 4 8.91 12.22 4.71
CA ASN A 4 8.78 11.31 3.57
C ASN A 4 10.21 11.02 3.10
N GLU A 5 10.94 10.21 3.88
CA GLU A 5 12.24 9.69 3.46
C GLU A 5 12.01 9.03 2.10
N GLN A 6 12.78 9.51 1.13
CA GLN A 6 12.58 9.28 -0.30
C GLN A 6 12.92 7.83 -0.65
N ILE A 7 12.15 6.86 -0.18
CA ILE A 7 12.26 5.47 -0.62
C ILE A 7 11.95 5.44 -2.11
N ARG A 8 12.86 4.85 -2.88
CA ARG A 8 12.74 4.79 -4.34
C ARG A 8 11.64 3.79 -4.69
N LEU A 9 10.47 4.31 -5.05
CA LEU A 9 9.34 3.51 -5.48
C LEU A 9 9.36 3.36 -6.99
N ARG A 10 9.40 2.11 -7.44
CA ARG A 10 9.20 1.75 -8.84
C ARG A 10 7.76 1.30 -9.02
N ILE A 11 6.95 2.14 -9.65
CA ILE A 11 5.56 1.84 -10.00
C ILE A 11 5.48 1.78 -11.52
N SER A 12 4.88 0.73 -12.07
CA SER A 12 4.63 0.64 -13.51
C SER A 12 3.39 1.45 -13.90
N GLU A 13 3.32 1.92 -15.14
CA GLU A 13 2.19 2.73 -15.64
C GLU A 13 0.82 2.04 -15.44
N GLU A 14 0.76 0.71 -15.60
CA GLU A 14 -0.44 -0.09 -15.31
C GLU A 14 -0.89 0.03 -13.85
N ILE A 15 0.07 0.02 -12.93
CA ILE A 15 -0.20 0.14 -11.49
C ILE A 15 -0.57 1.57 -11.12
N GLU A 16 0.07 2.57 -11.73
CA GLU A 16 -0.32 3.98 -11.59
C GLU A 16 -1.77 4.20 -12.02
N ARG A 17 -2.19 3.63 -13.15
CA ARG A 17 -3.59 3.67 -13.60
C ARG A 17 -4.55 3.01 -12.60
N ILE A 18 -4.18 1.87 -12.04
CA ILE A 18 -4.99 1.16 -11.04
C ILE A 18 -5.11 2.00 -9.76
N MET A 19 -4.00 2.59 -9.32
CA MET A 19 -3.96 3.46 -8.15
C MET A 19 -4.85 4.69 -8.37
N GLU A 20 -4.69 5.37 -9.50
CA GLU A 20 -5.50 6.54 -9.88
C GLU A 20 -6.99 6.20 -9.95
N ASN A 21 -7.35 5.08 -10.59
CA ASN A 21 -8.74 4.62 -10.68
C ASN A 21 -9.37 4.33 -9.30
N ARG A 22 -8.56 3.88 -8.35
CA ARG A 22 -8.99 3.58 -6.97
C ARG A 22 -8.87 4.78 -6.02
N GLY A 23 -8.31 5.90 -6.48
CA GLY A 23 -8.02 7.07 -5.64
C GLY A 23 -6.90 6.84 -4.63
N ILE A 24 -5.97 5.93 -4.94
CA ILE A 24 -4.76 5.67 -4.15
C ILE A 24 -3.65 6.59 -4.68
N ARG A 25 -3.00 7.38 -3.82
CA ARG A 25 -1.86 8.20 -4.24
C ARG A 25 -0.55 7.46 -4.01
N ARG A 26 0.47 7.82 -4.78
CA ARG A 26 1.86 7.38 -4.55
C ARG A 26 2.34 7.67 -3.13
N GLU A 27 1.87 8.77 -2.55
CA GLU A 27 2.23 9.22 -1.19
C GLU A 27 1.67 8.27 -0.13
N ASP A 28 0.42 7.80 -0.30
CA ASP A 28 -0.20 6.81 0.58
C ASP A 28 0.55 5.48 0.52
N VAL A 29 0.98 5.08 -0.68
CA VAL A 29 1.76 3.85 -0.90
C VAL A 29 3.12 3.96 -0.24
N GLN A 30 3.78 5.10 -0.38
CA GLN A 30 5.06 5.38 0.26
C GLN A 30 4.94 5.36 1.78
N ALA A 31 3.92 6.02 2.32
CA ALA A 31 3.62 6.01 3.74
C ALA A 31 3.32 4.59 4.25
N ALA A 32 2.58 3.79 3.49
CA ALA A 32 2.26 2.40 3.83
C ALA A 32 3.52 1.52 3.92
N ILE A 33 4.42 1.64 2.94
CA ILE A 33 5.68 0.89 2.91
C ILE A 33 6.58 1.36 4.04
N HIS A 34 6.79 2.67 4.17
CA HIS A 34 7.60 3.24 5.24
C HIS A 34 7.07 2.82 6.62
N HIS A 35 5.77 2.95 6.86
CA HIS A 35 5.14 2.53 8.11
C HIS A 35 5.34 1.03 8.35
N GLY A 36 5.06 0.17 7.37
CA GLY A 36 5.28 -1.29 7.51
C GLY A 36 6.75 -1.68 7.72
N GLU A 37 7.70 -0.92 7.16
CA GLU A 37 9.13 -1.10 7.43
C GLU A 37 9.50 -0.63 8.84
N THR A 38 8.97 0.50 9.31
CA THR A 38 9.24 1.07 10.64
C THR A 38 8.58 0.30 11.77
N THR A 39 7.29 -0.06 11.63
CA THR A 39 6.52 -0.79 12.66
C THR A 39 6.70 -2.29 12.57
N GLY A 40 7.15 -2.80 11.42
CA GLY A 40 7.22 -4.22 11.14
C GLY A 40 5.87 -4.84 10.73
N GLU A 41 4.82 -4.02 10.51
CA GLU A 41 3.51 -4.47 10.01
C GLU A 41 3.53 -4.75 8.51
N LYS A 42 4.37 -5.72 8.12
CA LYS A 42 4.49 -6.22 6.76
C LYS A 42 4.56 -7.74 6.76
N PHE A 43 3.98 -8.33 5.74
CA PHE A 43 3.96 -9.77 5.55
C PHE A 43 4.92 -10.16 4.41
N ILE A 44 5.97 -10.91 4.73
CA ILE A 44 6.95 -11.34 3.74
C ILE A 44 6.53 -12.71 3.19
N LYS A 45 6.13 -12.76 1.93
CA LYS A 45 5.90 -14.01 1.18
C LYS A 45 7.24 -14.64 0.83
N ARG A 46 7.66 -15.60 1.66
CA ARG A 46 8.88 -16.40 1.45
C ARG A 46 8.92 -17.12 0.09
N PHE A 47 7.77 -17.42 -0.49
CA PHE A 47 7.66 -18.14 -1.77
C PHE A 47 7.99 -17.28 -2.99
N SER A 48 7.76 -15.96 -2.92
CA SER A 48 7.94 -15.06 -4.08
C SER A 48 8.92 -13.92 -3.80
N GLY A 49 9.45 -13.80 -2.58
CA GLY A 49 10.30 -12.67 -2.16
C GLY A 49 9.55 -11.34 -2.06
N ARG A 50 8.21 -11.37 -2.07
CA ARG A 50 7.36 -10.18 -2.03
C ARG A 50 7.01 -9.82 -0.59
N SER A 51 6.95 -8.53 -0.32
CA SER A 51 6.49 -7.95 0.93
C SER A 51 5.11 -7.33 0.73
N LEU A 52 4.20 -7.60 1.64
CA LEU A 52 2.84 -7.07 1.63
C LEU A 52 2.68 -6.21 2.88
N THR A 53 2.62 -4.90 2.72
CA THR A 53 2.28 -3.99 3.83
C THR A 53 0.79 -3.69 3.81
N SER A 54 0.24 -3.35 4.97
CA SER A 54 -1.11 -2.82 5.08
C SER A 54 -1.12 -1.50 5.83
N PHE A 55 -1.75 -0.49 5.26
CA PHE A 55 -1.96 0.80 5.90
C PHE A 55 -3.45 1.02 6.14
N ARG A 56 -3.83 1.27 7.40
CA ARG A 56 -5.23 1.41 7.78
C ARG A 56 -5.50 2.77 8.42
N PRO A 57 -5.67 3.84 7.64
CA PRO A 57 -6.17 5.10 8.15
C PRO A 57 -7.68 4.98 8.40
N GLY A 58 -8.05 4.70 9.65
CA GLY A 58 -9.44 4.63 10.10
C GLY A 58 -10.21 3.41 9.58
N ARG A 59 -11.12 3.63 8.61
CA ARG A 59 -12.08 2.62 8.09
C ARG A 59 -11.71 2.04 6.71
N VAL A 60 -10.63 2.50 6.11
CA VAL A 60 -10.11 1.97 4.85
C VAL A 60 -8.82 1.22 5.14
N THR A 61 -8.67 0.04 4.57
CA THR A 61 -7.41 -0.69 4.60
C THR A 61 -6.81 -0.69 3.20
N TYR A 62 -5.60 -0.17 3.08
CA TYR A 62 -4.79 -0.22 1.88
C TYR A 62 -3.79 -1.37 2.01
N TRP A 63 -3.74 -2.26 1.04
CA TRP A 63 -2.71 -3.29 0.93
C TRP A 63 -1.82 -2.99 -0.26
N VAL A 64 -0.52 -2.95 -0.02
CA VAL A 64 0.47 -2.71 -1.07
C VAL A 64 1.39 -3.91 -1.11
N GLU A 65 1.41 -4.61 -2.25
CA GLU A 65 2.38 -5.67 -2.52
C GLU A 65 3.56 -5.06 -3.27
N TYR A 66 4.73 -5.14 -2.65
CA TYR A 66 5.97 -4.62 -3.19
C TYR A 66 7.11 -5.64 -3.00
N SER A 67 8.14 -5.52 -3.81
CA SER A 67 9.37 -6.30 -3.66
C SER A 67 10.51 -5.33 -3.44
N ARG A 68 11.36 -5.61 -2.45
CA ARG A 68 12.60 -4.86 -2.28
C ARG A 68 13.63 -5.44 -3.25
N VAL A 69 14.08 -4.64 -4.20
CA VAL A 69 15.09 -4.98 -5.20
C VAL A 69 16.23 -3.99 -5.00
N ASP A 70 17.32 -4.46 -4.38
CA ASP A 70 18.48 -3.63 -4.03
C ASP A 70 18.10 -2.47 -3.08
N ASP A 71 18.10 -1.23 -3.56
CA ASP A 71 17.67 -0.02 -2.85
C ASP A 71 16.30 0.53 -3.33
N GLU A 72 15.63 -0.18 -4.23
CA GLU A 72 14.33 0.22 -4.80
C GLU A 72 13.20 -0.71 -4.35
N TYR A 73 12.03 -0.12 -4.15
CA TYR A 73 10.79 -0.81 -3.80
C TYR A 73 9.90 -0.91 -5.04
N HIS A 74 9.85 -2.09 -5.63
CA HIS A 74 9.04 -2.37 -6.80
C HIS A 74 7.62 -2.69 -6.38
N VAL A 75 6.69 -1.76 -6.63
CA VAL A 75 5.28 -1.97 -6.34
C VAL A 75 4.68 -2.82 -7.44
N HIS A 76 4.24 -4.02 -7.06
CA HIS A 76 3.57 -4.93 -7.98
C HIS A 76 2.08 -4.62 -8.08
N THR A 77 1.45 -4.20 -6.99
CA THR A 77 0.02 -3.90 -6.96
C THR A 77 -0.37 -3.19 -5.66
N ALA A 78 -1.42 -2.37 -5.73
CA ALA A 78 -2.01 -1.71 -4.57
C ALA A 78 -3.54 -1.90 -4.57
N TYR A 79 -4.08 -2.31 -3.44
CA TYR A 79 -5.49 -2.57 -3.22
C TYR A 79 -6.00 -1.68 -2.10
N SER A 80 -7.18 -1.10 -2.27
CA SER A 80 -7.88 -0.36 -1.22
C SER A 80 -9.20 -1.07 -0.95
N HIS A 81 -9.41 -1.50 0.28
CA HIS A 81 -10.69 -2.00 0.71
C HIS A 81 -11.27 -1.05 1.73
N ARG A 82 -12.23 -0.27 1.27
CA ARG A 82 -13.10 0.46 2.17
C ARG A 82 -14.04 -0.55 2.79
N MET A 83 -14.06 -0.65 4.12
CA MET A 83 -15.22 -1.23 4.77
C MET A 83 -16.37 -0.25 4.57
N GLU A 84 -17.12 -0.47 3.49
CA GLU A 84 -18.42 0.14 3.34
C GLU A 84 -19.31 -0.48 4.41
N MET A 85 -19.40 0.19 5.56
CA MET A 85 -20.38 -0.16 6.56
C MET A 85 -21.73 0.13 5.91
N LYS A 86 -22.31 -0.87 5.25
CA LYS A 86 -23.72 -0.90 4.88
C LYS A 86 -24.45 -0.66 6.20
N ARG A 87 -24.90 0.58 6.43
CA ARG A 87 -25.99 0.82 7.39
C ARG A 87 -27.08 -0.14 6.94
N GLY A 88 -27.41 -1.11 7.79
CA GLY A 88 -28.56 -1.97 7.56
C GLY A 88 -29.79 -1.09 7.29
N PRO A 89 -30.74 -1.54 6.47
CA PRO A 89 -31.96 -0.78 6.23
C PRO A 89 -32.65 -0.55 7.57
N ASP A 90 -32.73 0.71 7.96
CA ASP A 90 -33.72 1.21 8.90
C ASP A 90 -34.91 1.64 8.04
N GLY A 91 -36.07 1.00 8.24
CA GLY A 91 -37.30 1.22 7.47
C GLY A 91 -38.17 -0.02 7.40
#